data_AF-A0A2H0UI25-F1
#
_entry.id   AF-A0A2H0UI25-F1
#
_cell.length_a   1.000
_cell.length_b   1.000
_cell.length_c   1.000
_cell.angle_alpha   90.00
_cell.angle_beta   90.00
_cell.angle_gamma   90.00
#
_symmetry.space_group_name_H-M   'P 1'
#
loop_
_entity.id
_entity.type
_entity.pdbx_description
1 polymer ?
#
loop_
_entity_poly.entity_id
_entity_poly.type
_entity_poly.pdbx_seq_one_letter_code
_entity_poly.pdbx_strand_id
1 'polypeptide(L)'
;MKNNTKGLPWHTVESAILLEKKWLEKLFDFNEDHYKESVSVSSSSLSSEEMMRQLCISIIKGEIKAREMKSPVMNGLWTEDENWEFAPEATKEHHGGNWHRSMMAIVKKHFLSQGFDVINEPYLNHGRADLGVYKDGYKNLYVEIGSTSLAKTWLNLSSMQDSIFLFVPSVYYALEFEIKKSG
;
A
#
# COMPACT_ATOMS: atom_id res chain seq x y z
N MET A 1 13.86 13.60 37.22
CA MET A 1 14.01 14.26 35.92
C MET A 1 12.63 14.61 35.39
N LYS A 2 12.30 15.89 35.17
CA LYS A 2 11.02 16.28 34.58
C LYS A 2 11.15 16.14 33.07
N ASN A 3 10.45 15.18 32.47
CA ASN A 3 10.34 15.08 31.01
C ASN A 3 9.68 16.37 30.50
N ASN A 4 10.48 17.19 29.82
CA ASN A 4 10.04 18.45 29.23
C ASN A 4 9.33 18.13 27.90
N THR A 5 8.19 17.46 27.94
CA THR A 5 7.35 17.21 26.75
C THR A 5 6.54 18.46 26.45
N LYS A 6 7.20 19.54 26.00
CA LYS A 6 6.50 20.58 25.25
C LYS A 6 6.12 19.95 23.92
N GLY A 7 4.84 19.62 23.75
CA GLY A 7 4.29 19.18 22.47
C GLY A 7 4.61 20.19 21.37
N LEU A 8 4.67 19.71 20.12
CA LEU A 8 4.87 20.59 18.98
C LEU A 8 3.71 21.60 18.87
N PRO A 9 3.96 22.84 18.43
CA PRO A 9 2.90 23.78 18.14
C PRO A 9 1.90 23.19 17.14
N TRP A 10 0.60 23.44 17.35
CA TRP A 10 -0.48 22.85 16.53
C TRP A 10 -0.28 23.10 15.02
N HIS A 11 0.15 24.30 14.63
CA HIS A 11 0.37 24.66 13.23
C HIS A 11 1.54 23.92 12.58
N THR A 12 2.55 23.50 13.37
CA THR A 12 3.65 22.65 12.90
C THR A 12 3.13 21.25 12.60
N VAL A 13 2.27 20.71 13.46
CA VAL A 13 1.63 19.40 13.26
C VAL A 13 0.70 19.43 12.05
N GLU A 14 -0.17 20.44 11.92
CA GLU A 14 -1.07 20.58 10.78
C GLU A 14 -0.30 20.73 9.45
N SER A 15 0.79 21.51 9.45
CA SER A 15 1.64 21.63 8.26
C SER A 15 2.23 20.28 7.85
N ALA A 16 2.68 19.46 8.81
CA ALA A 16 3.19 18.13 8.53
C ALA A 16 2.09 17.20 7.98
N ILE A 17 0.89 17.21 8.57
CA ILE A 17 -0.26 16.43 8.10
C ILE A 17 -0.61 16.80 6.65
N LEU A 18 -0.61 18.09 6.32
CA LEU A 18 -0.92 18.56 4.97
C LEU A 18 0.15 18.13 3.95
N LEU A 19 1.42 18.07 4.33
CA LEU A 19 2.49 17.58 3.45
C LEU A 19 2.33 16.09 3.16
N GLU A 20 2.07 15.28 4.19
CA GLU A 20 1.81 13.84 4.01
C GLU A 20 0.56 13.57 3.18
N LYS A 21 -0.53 14.32 3.44
CA LYS A 21 -1.77 14.21 2.66
C LYS A 21 -1.51 14.44 1.17
N LYS A 22 -0.84 15.54 0.83
CA LYS A 22 -0.50 15.87 -0.57
C LYS A 22 0.40 14.82 -1.22
N TRP A 23 1.30 14.23 -0.44
CA TRP A 23 2.16 13.15 -0.92
C TRP A 23 1.35 11.88 -1.20
N LEU A 24 0.47 11.46 -0.28
CA LEU A 24 -0.41 10.31 -0.48
C LEU A 24 -1.39 10.49 -1.65
N GLU A 25 -2.00 11.66 -1.78
CA GLU A 25 -2.91 12.00 -2.90
C GLU A 25 -2.20 11.97 -4.26
N LYS A 26 -0.88 12.20 -4.29
CA LYS A 26 -0.09 12.10 -5.52
C LYS A 26 0.25 10.66 -5.88
N LEU A 27 0.42 9.79 -4.89
CA LEU A 27 0.89 8.40 -5.09
C LEU A 27 -0.23 7.39 -5.19
N PHE A 28 -1.37 7.65 -4.56
CA PHE A 28 -2.56 6.84 -4.72
C PHE A 28 -3.53 7.55 -5.64
N ASP A 29 -3.86 6.90 -6.73
CA ASP A 29 -5.13 7.15 -7.40
C ASP A 29 -6.24 6.45 -6.60
N PHE A 30 -6.62 7.07 -5.47
CA PHE A 30 -7.81 6.68 -4.70
C PHE A 30 -9.06 7.07 -5.49
N ASN A 31 -9.25 6.46 -6.66
CA ASN A 31 -10.42 6.71 -7.49
C ASN A 31 -11.66 6.18 -6.77
N GLU A 32 -12.40 7.09 -6.11
CA GLU A 32 -13.64 6.77 -5.37
C GLU A 32 -14.71 6.14 -6.30
N ASP A 33 -14.64 6.42 -7.60
CA ASP A 33 -15.61 5.93 -8.59
C ASP A 33 -15.53 4.43 -8.89
N HIS A 34 -14.41 3.76 -8.57
CA HIS A 34 -14.25 2.31 -8.81
C HIS A 34 -14.67 1.42 -7.64
N TYR A 35 -15.01 2.00 -6.47
CA TYR A 35 -15.29 1.24 -5.24
C TYR A 35 -16.67 1.54 -4.64
N LYS A 36 -17.69 1.76 -5.49
CA LYS A 36 -19.09 1.85 -5.04
C LYS A 36 -19.70 0.53 -4.56
N GLU A 37 -19.01 -0.62 -4.67
CA GLU A 37 -19.74 -1.90 -4.70
C GLU A 37 -19.29 -3.08 -3.81
N SER A 38 -18.31 -3.00 -2.90
CA SER A 38 -17.94 -4.24 -2.17
C SER A 38 -17.58 -4.18 -0.69
N VAL A 39 -17.68 -3.02 -0.04
CA VAL A 39 -17.70 -2.97 1.42
C VAL A 39 -18.83 -2.03 1.78
N SER A 40 -19.88 -2.53 2.44
CA SER A 40 -20.79 -1.61 3.12
C SER A 40 -19.90 -0.86 4.10
N VAL A 41 -19.68 0.43 3.84
CA VAL A 41 -18.94 1.37 4.70
C VAL A 41 -19.74 1.63 5.99
N SER A 42 -20.45 0.62 6.48
CA SER A 42 -21.21 0.64 7.72
C SER A 42 -20.35 0.32 8.94
N SER A 43 -19.10 -0.15 8.75
CA SER A 43 -18.21 -0.53 9.85
C SER A 43 -17.20 0.53 10.26
N SER A 44 -16.98 1.59 9.47
CA SER A 44 -16.14 2.72 9.89
C SER A 44 -16.99 3.98 10.01
N SER A 45 -17.13 4.50 11.22
CA SER A 45 -17.79 5.79 11.47
C SER A 45 -17.01 7.00 10.93
N LEU A 46 -15.89 6.79 10.24
CA LEU A 46 -15.01 7.83 9.73
C LEU A 46 -15.30 8.11 8.25
N SER A 47 -15.27 9.38 7.89
CA SER A 47 -15.26 9.87 6.50
C SER A 47 -13.91 9.61 5.81
N SER A 48 -13.86 9.68 4.48
CA SER A 48 -12.62 9.59 3.70
C SER A 48 -11.56 10.60 4.19
N GLU A 49 -11.98 11.82 4.53
CA GLU A 49 -11.08 12.86 5.05
C GLU A 49 -10.48 12.47 6.40
N GLU A 50 -11.30 11.95 7.31
CA GLU A 50 -10.83 11.49 8.63
C GLU A 50 -9.87 10.30 8.49
N MET A 51 -10.16 9.34 7.62
CA MET A 51 -9.25 8.21 7.36
C MET A 51 -7.91 8.66 6.80
N MET A 52 -7.93 9.55 5.79
CA MET A 52 -6.71 10.13 5.22
C MET A 52 -5.90 10.85 6.30
N ARG A 53 -6.57 11.64 7.14
CA ARG A 53 -5.94 12.36 8.24
C ARG A 53 -5.31 11.41 9.27
N GLN A 54 -6.00 10.34 9.65
CA GLN A 54 -5.45 9.35 10.59
C GLN A 54 -4.24 8.63 10.00
N LEU A 55 -4.29 8.25 8.72
CA LEU A 55 -3.15 7.65 8.03
C LEU A 55 -1.93 8.60 8.04
N CYS A 56 -2.12 9.88 7.72
CA CYS A 56 -1.05 10.88 7.79
C CYS A 56 -0.47 11.00 9.21
N ILE A 57 -1.32 11.03 10.23
CA ILE A 57 -0.89 11.11 11.63
C ILE A 57 -0.07 9.88 12.02
N SER A 58 -0.50 8.68 11.64
CA SER A 58 0.23 7.44 11.94
C SER A 58 1.59 7.37 11.24
N ILE A 59 1.72 7.94 10.03
CA ILE A 59 2.99 8.09 9.34
C ILE A 59 3.92 9.07 10.09
N ILE A 60 3.42 10.25 10.45
CA ILE A 60 4.19 11.30 11.15
C ILE A 60 4.70 10.80 12.50
N LYS A 61 3.87 10.05 13.24
CA LYS A 61 4.25 9.45 14.52
C LYS A 61 5.24 8.28 14.36
N GLY A 62 5.42 7.78 13.15
CA GLY A 62 6.24 6.62 12.86
C GLY A 62 5.64 5.30 13.32
N GLU A 63 4.31 5.25 13.54
CA GLU A 63 3.52 4.03 13.76
C GLU A 63 3.47 3.21 12.45
N ILE A 64 3.33 3.92 11.34
CA ILE A 64 3.48 3.40 9.98
C ILE A 64 4.76 4.01 9.40
N LYS A 65 5.69 3.16 8.99
CA LYS A 65 6.84 3.59 8.20
C LYS A 65 6.46 3.48 6.73
N ALA A 66 6.45 4.61 6.03
CA ALA A 66 6.11 4.68 4.63
C ALA A 66 7.34 4.86 3.75
N ARG A 67 7.40 4.12 2.63
CA ARG A 67 8.52 4.18 1.68
C ARG A 67 8.02 4.07 0.24
N GLU A 68 8.29 5.11 -0.55
CA GLU A 68 8.11 5.07 -1.99
C GLU A 68 9.33 4.42 -2.66
N MET A 69 9.09 3.49 -3.58
CA MET A 69 10.09 2.83 -4.41
C MET A 69 9.81 3.16 -5.86
N LYS A 70 10.83 3.62 -6.60
CA LYS A 70 10.73 4.05 -7.99
C LYS A 70 11.79 3.36 -8.84
N SER A 71 11.43 3.02 -10.06
CA SER A 71 12.33 2.56 -11.10
C SER A 71 12.17 3.45 -12.34
N PRO A 72 13.27 3.89 -12.98
CA PRO A 72 13.20 4.56 -14.28
C PRO A 72 12.89 3.56 -15.42
N VAL A 73 13.06 2.27 -15.17
CA VAL A 73 12.80 1.18 -16.13
C VAL A 73 11.46 0.52 -15.80
N MET A 74 10.66 0.27 -16.83
CA MET A 74 9.39 -0.46 -16.70
C MET A 74 9.64 -1.82 -16.04
N ASN A 75 8.90 -2.11 -14.97
CA ASN A 75 9.04 -3.32 -14.15
C ASN A 75 10.41 -3.53 -13.49
N GLY A 76 11.30 -2.54 -13.53
CA GLY A 76 12.66 -2.64 -12.98
C GLY A 76 12.74 -2.81 -11.46
N LEU A 77 11.62 -2.63 -10.74
CA LEU A 77 11.51 -3.02 -9.33
C LEU A 77 11.44 -4.54 -9.13
N TRP A 78 11.01 -5.28 -10.16
CA TRP A 78 10.64 -6.69 -10.06
C TRP A 78 11.53 -7.60 -10.90
N THR A 79 11.96 -7.14 -12.07
CA THR A 79 12.74 -7.92 -13.03
C THR A 79 13.79 -7.07 -13.75
N GLU A 80 14.89 -7.70 -14.13
CA GLU A 80 15.89 -7.14 -15.07
C GLU A 80 15.56 -7.51 -16.53
N ASP A 81 14.56 -8.36 -16.75
CA ASP A 81 14.13 -8.79 -18.08
C ASP A 81 13.33 -7.68 -18.79
N GLU A 82 14.01 -6.93 -19.65
CA GLU A 82 13.42 -5.88 -20.48
C GLU A 82 12.40 -6.43 -21.50
N ASN A 83 12.43 -7.74 -21.79
CA ASN A 83 11.53 -8.41 -22.73
C ASN A 83 10.31 -9.04 -22.05
N TRP A 84 10.00 -8.68 -20.81
CA TRP A 84 8.75 -9.10 -20.18
C TRP A 84 7.57 -8.43 -20.89
N GLU A 85 7.11 -9.07 -21.96
CA GLU A 85 5.99 -8.60 -22.78
C GLU A 85 4.70 -8.72 -21.96
N PHE A 86 4.10 -7.56 -21.67
CA PHE A 86 2.68 -7.52 -21.43
C PHE A 86 1.97 -8.05 -22.68
N ALA A 87 0.89 -8.82 -22.53
CA ALA A 87 -0.02 -9.05 -23.64
C ALA A 87 -0.34 -7.67 -24.29
N PRO A 88 -0.32 -7.51 -25.62
CA PRO A 88 -0.27 -6.21 -26.32
C PRO A 88 -1.32 -5.17 -25.90
N GLU A 89 -2.41 -5.61 -25.26
CA GLU A 89 -3.51 -4.79 -24.76
C GLU A 89 -3.24 -4.11 -23.40
N ALA A 90 -2.20 -4.51 -22.66
CA ALA A 90 -1.93 -4.04 -21.29
C ALA A 90 -1.17 -2.70 -21.19
N THR A 91 -0.78 -2.10 -22.31
CA THR A 91 0.01 -0.85 -22.32
C THR A 91 -0.83 0.43 -22.23
N LYS A 92 -2.15 0.34 -22.44
CA LYS A 92 -3.06 1.51 -22.42
C LYS A 92 -4.01 1.56 -21.22
N GLU A 93 -4.27 0.43 -20.57
CA GLU A 93 -5.17 0.36 -19.41
C GLU A 93 -4.37 0.02 -18.15
N HIS A 94 -4.14 1.05 -17.31
CA HIS A 94 -3.50 0.92 -16.00
C HIS A 94 -4.32 0.08 -14.99
N HIS A 95 -5.50 -0.39 -15.41
CA HIS A 95 -6.50 -1.06 -14.61
C HIS A 95 -7.20 -2.21 -15.35
N GLY A 96 -6.66 -2.65 -16.49
CA GLY A 96 -7.23 -3.78 -17.25
C GLY A 96 -6.90 -5.12 -16.57
N GLY A 97 -7.81 -6.09 -16.65
CA GLY A 97 -7.59 -7.42 -16.05
C GLY A 97 -6.33 -8.14 -16.57
N ASN A 98 -5.91 -7.86 -17.82
CA ASN A 98 -4.65 -8.36 -18.38
C ASN A 98 -3.41 -7.73 -17.71
N TRP A 99 -3.43 -6.41 -17.49
CA TRP A 99 -2.34 -5.70 -16.81
C TRP A 99 -2.19 -6.19 -15.38
N HIS A 100 -3.29 -6.25 -14.63
CA HIS A 100 -3.31 -6.70 -13.23
C HIS A 100 -2.77 -8.13 -13.10
N ARG A 101 -3.24 -9.08 -13.93
CA ARG A 101 -2.70 -10.46 -13.94
C ARG A 101 -1.22 -10.53 -14.27
N SER A 102 -0.76 -9.73 -15.24
CA SER A 102 0.66 -9.70 -15.64
C SER A 102 1.53 -9.14 -14.51
N MET A 103 1.06 -8.10 -13.82
CA MET A 103 1.72 -7.53 -12.65
C MET A 103 1.73 -8.48 -11.46
N MET A 104 0.65 -9.23 -11.22
CA MET A 104 0.66 -10.30 -10.22
C MET A 104 1.72 -11.35 -10.54
N ALA A 105 1.81 -11.78 -11.80
CA ALA A 105 2.75 -12.82 -12.22
C ALA A 105 4.21 -12.40 -12.02
N ILE A 106 4.58 -11.17 -12.41
CA ILE A 106 5.95 -10.67 -12.27
C ILE A 106 6.34 -10.45 -10.81
N VAL A 107 5.48 -9.84 -10.00
CA VAL A 107 5.73 -9.62 -8.57
C VAL A 107 5.83 -10.97 -7.84
N LYS A 108 4.93 -11.91 -8.16
CA LYS A 108 5.00 -13.27 -7.63
C LYS A 108 6.31 -13.97 -7.98
N LYS A 109 6.74 -13.90 -9.24
CA LYS A 109 8.01 -14.48 -9.69
C LYS A 109 9.21 -13.89 -8.93
N HIS A 110 9.21 -12.58 -8.70
CA HIS A 110 10.25 -11.87 -7.95
C HIS A 110 10.42 -12.38 -6.52
N PHE A 111 9.32 -12.62 -5.80
CA PHE A 111 9.41 -13.13 -4.42
C PHE A 111 9.70 -14.63 -4.37
N LEU A 112 9.10 -15.42 -5.28
CA LEU A 112 9.40 -16.86 -5.39
C LEU A 112 10.89 -17.11 -5.67
N SER A 113 11.53 -16.32 -6.55
CA SER A 113 12.96 -16.47 -6.85
C SER A 113 13.88 -16.17 -5.67
N GLN A 114 13.38 -15.43 -4.67
CA GLN A 114 14.09 -15.12 -3.42
C GLN A 114 13.76 -16.13 -2.29
N GLY A 115 13.03 -17.19 -2.61
CA GLY A 115 12.66 -18.25 -1.67
C GLY A 115 11.61 -17.82 -0.65
N PHE A 116 10.69 -16.94 -1.03
CA PHE A 116 9.47 -16.67 -0.27
C PHE A 116 8.34 -17.58 -0.76
N ASP A 117 7.42 -17.93 0.15
CA ASP A 117 6.15 -18.55 -0.21
C ASP A 117 5.17 -17.46 -0.63
N VAL A 118 4.56 -17.62 -1.81
CA VAL A 118 3.62 -16.63 -2.37
C VAL A 118 2.26 -17.26 -2.64
N ILE A 119 1.23 -16.81 -1.92
CA ILE A 119 -0.15 -17.26 -2.12
C ILE A 119 -0.96 -16.18 -2.83
N ASN A 120 -1.85 -16.59 -3.72
CA ASN A 120 -2.80 -15.69 -4.35
C ASN A 120 -3.97 -15.46 -3.41
N GLU A 121 -4.42 -14.22 -3.34
CA GLU A 121 -5.59 -13.81 -2.58
C GLU A 121 -5.61 -14.29 -1.11
N PRO A 122 -4.62 -13.93 -0.29
CA PRO A 122 -4.69 -14.17 1.15
C PRO A 122 -5.86 -13.38 1.77
N TYR A 123 -6.42 -13.91 2.86
CA TYR A 123 -7.36 -13.15 3.66
C TYR A 123 -6.65 -12.01 4.41
N LEU A 124 -7.28 -10.85 4.44
CA LEU A 124 -6.96 -9.74 5.33
C LEU A 124 -8.01 -9.66 6.43
N ASN A 125 -7.81 -8.81 7.45
CA ASN A 125 -8.86 -8.51 8.41
C ASN A 125 -10.10 -7.91 7.72
N HIS A 126 -9.88 -7.11 6.68
CA HIS A 126 -10.93 -6.48 5.87
C HIS A 126 -10.70 -6.75 4.38
N GLY A 127 -11.20 -7.90 3.90
CA GLY A 127 -11.15 -8.29 2.49
C GLY A 127 -10.03 -9.29 2.18
N ARG A 128 -9.46 -9.18 0.98
CA ARG A 128 -8.37 -10.03 0.46
C ARG A 128 -7.34 -9.14 -0.22
N ALA A 129 -6.05 -9.48 -0.10
CA ALA A 129 -5.01 -8.87 -0.94
C ALA A 129 -4.91 -9.59 -2.29
N ASP A 130 -4.07 -9.13 -3.21
CA ASP A 130 -3.82 -9.89 -4.44
C ASP A 130 -2.80 -11.00 -4.21
N LEU A 131 -1.74 -10.69 -3.45
CA LEU A 131 -0.71 -11.65 -3.06
C LEU A 131 -0.39 -11.55 -1.57
N GLY A 132 -0.13 -12.70 -0.96
CA GLY A 132 0.50 -12.81 0.36
C GLY A 132 1.88 -13.42 0.21
N VAL A 133 2.88 -12.79 0.81
CA VAL A 133 4.29 -13.17 0.73
C VAL A 133 4.79 -13.48 2.14
N TYR A 134 5.32 -14.70 2.32
CA TYR A 134 5.69 -15.24 3.62
C TYR A 134 7.08 -15.88 3.58
N LYS A 135 7.82 -15.75 4.68
CA LYS A 135 9.08 -16.44 4.91
C LYS A 135 9.42 -16.42 6.40
N ASP A 136 9.94 -17.52 6.91
CA ASP A 136 10.35 -17.62 8.31
C ASP A 136 11.37 -16.53 8.67
N GLY A 137 11.11 -15.84 9.78
CA GLY A 137 11.94 -14.72 10.24
C GLY A 137 11.67 -13.38 9.55
N TYR A 138 10.72 -13.31 8.61
CA TYR A 138 10.27 -12.07 7.97
C TYR A 138 8.84 -11.73 8.39
N LYS A 139 8.51 -10.42 8.37
CA LYS A 139 7.12 -9.97 8.54
C LYS A 139 6.28 -10.42 7.36
N ASN A 140 5.02 -10.71 7.61
CA ASN A 140 4.06 -11.01 6.55
C ASN A 140 3.87 -9.77 5.67
N LEU A 141 3.97 -9.98 4.35
CA LEU A 141 3.80 -8.94 3.36
C LEU A 141 2.51 -9.21 2.55
N TYR A 142 1.67 -8.19 2.43
CA TYR A 142 0.45 -8.22 1.62
C TYR A 142 0.59 -7.24 0.46
N VAL A 143 0.34 -7.71 -0.75
CA VAL A 143 0.51 -6.93 -1.98
C VAL A 143 -0.84 -6.63 -2.62
N GLU A 144 -1.06 -5.37 -2.96
CA GLU A 144 -2.20 -4.87 -3.75
C GLU A 144 -1.67 -4.30 -5.07
N ILE A 145 -2.27 -4.66 -6.20
CA ILE A 145 -1.82 -4.32 -7.55
C ILE A 145 -2.90 -3.49 -8.26
N GLY A 146 -2.50 -2.31 -8.72
CA GLY A 146 -3.40 -1.32 -9.29
C GLY A 146 -4.00 -0.41 -8.23
N SER A 147 -5.29 -0.13 -8.34
CA SER A 147 -5.99 0.79 -7.43
C SER A 147 -6.50 0.06 -6.19
N THR A 148 -6.48 0.76 -5.06
CA THR A 148 -7.05 0.31 -3.79
C THR A 148 -7.97 1.41 -3.25
N SER A 149 -8.94 1.05 -2.39
CA SER A 149 -9.73 2.04 -1.68
C SER A 149 -9.03 2.52 -0.41
N LEU A 150 -9.16 3.81 -0.11
CA LEU A 150 -8.66 4.39 1.14
C LEU A 150 -9.21 3.68 2.37
N ALA A 151 -10.50 3.29 2.34
CA ALA A 151 -11.15 2.59 3.44
C ALA A 151 -10.53 1.21 3.71
N LYS A 152 -10.35 0.37 2.68
CA LYS A 152 -9.69 -0.93 2.81
C LYS A 152 -8.25 -0.76 3.31
N THR A 153 -7.53 0.20 2.75
CA THR A 153 -6.15 0.53 3.16
C THR A 153 -6.11 0.90 4.64
N TRP A 154 -6.89 1.90 5.08
CA TRP A 154 -6.90 2.35 6.46
C TRP A 154 -7.30 1.25 7.46
N LEU A 155 -8.37 0.50 7.16
CA LEU A 155 -8.87 -0.55 8.07
C LEU A 155 -7.86 -1.68 8.24
N ASN A 156 -7.18 -2.11 7.18
CA ASN A 156 -6.18 -3.16 7.29
C ASN A 156 -4.89 -2.65 7.97
N LEU A 157 -4.40 -1.45 7.62
CA LEU A 157 -3.23 -0.88 8.28
C LEU A 157 -3.43 -0.66 9.78
N SER A 158 -4.62 -0.24 10.21
CA SER A 158 -4.94 -0.01 11.62
C SER A 158 -5.15 -1.29 12.42
N SER A 159 -5.61 -2.38 11.79
CA SER A 159 -5.96 -3.63 12.48
C SER A 159 -4.89 -4.75 12.36
N MET A 160 -3.99 -4.69 11.37
CA MET A 160 -3.00 -5.73 11.10
C MET A 160 -1.60 -5.31 11.55
N GLN A 161 -1.40 -5.28 12.87
CA GLN A 161 -0.11 -4.94 13.48
C GLN A 161 1.02 -5.90 13.05
N ASP A 162 2.25 -5.41 13.04
CA ASP A 162 3.46 -6.18 12.72
C ASP A 162 3.46 -6.80 11.31
N SER A 163 2.88 -6.09 10.35
CA SER A 163 2.80 -6.51 8.94
C SER A 163 3.29 -5.43 7.98
N ILE A 164 3.50 -5.81 6.72
CA ILE A 164 3.87 -4.93 5.63
C ILE A 164 2.78 -4.96 4.57
N PHE A 165 2.41 -3.80 4.06
CA PHE A 165 1.56 -3.64 2.88
C PHE A 165 2.37 -3.02 1.75
N LEU A 166 2.26 -3.59 0.56
CA LEU A 166 2.92 -3.11 -0.65
C LEU A 166 1.87 -2.83 -1.72
N PHE A 167 1.74 -1.56 -2.09
CA PHE A 167 0.86 -1.12 -3.16
C PHE A 167 1.68 -0.97 -4.43
N VAL A 168 1.27 -1.64 -5.50
CA VAL A 168 1.92 -1.61 -6.82
C VAL A 168 0.94 -0.99 -7.83
N PRO A 169 0.76 0.33 -7.79
CA PRO A 169 -0.21 1.02 -8.65
C PRO A 169 0.26 1.14 -10.11
N SER A 170 1.56 0.94 -10.39
CA SER A 170 2.09 0.99 -11.75
C SER A 170 3.32 0.09 -11.93
N VAL A 171 3.80 0.03 -13.17
CA VAL A 171 5.02 -0.66 -13.56
C VAL A 171 6.31 0.07 -13.13
N TYR A 172 6.22 1.32 -12.67
CA TYR A 172 7.38 2.17 -12.39
C TYR A 172 7.59 2.45 -10.90
N TYR A 173 6.56 2.29 -10.08
CA TYR A 173 6.68 2.59 -8.66
C TYR A 173 5.78 1.70 -7.81
N ALA A 174 6.19 1.56 -6.55
CA ALA A 174 5.43 0.90 -5.51
C ALA A 174 5.56 1.67 -4.20
N LEU A 175 4.59 1.50 -3.31
CA LEU A 175 4.55 2.13 -2.01
C LEU A 175 4.45 1.07 -0.92
N GLU A 176 5.40 1.09 0.00
CA GLU A 176 5.45 0.18 1.12
C GLU A 176 5.03 0.89 2.40
N PHE A 177 4.12 0.27 3.15
CA PHE A 177 3.77 0.63 4.51
C PHE A 177 4.14 -0.52 5.45
N GLU A 178 5.12 -0.27 6.32
CA GLU A 178 5.50 -1.18 7.39
C GLU A 178 4.85 -0.72 8.70
N ILE A 179 4.00 -1.56 9.28
CA ILE A 179 3.29 -1.29 10.53
C ILE A 179 4.15 -1.82 11.68
N LYS A 180 4.48 -0.95 12.63
CA LYS A 180 5.23 -1.37 13.82
C LYS A 180 4.31 -2.02 14.83
N LYS A 181 4.82 -3.06 15.49
CA LYS A 181 4.17 -3.61 16.69
C LYS A 181 4.05 -2.51 17.74
N SER A 182 2.83 -2.29 18.23
CA SER A 182 2.63 -1.43 19.40
C SER A 182 3.34 -2.08 20.60
N GLY A 183 4.30 -1.35 21.17
CA GLY A 183 5.06 -1.77 22.36
C GLY A 183 4.27 -1.65 23.66
#